data_AF-A0A9D7ZQA6-F1
#
_entry.id   AF-A0A9D7ZQA6-F1
#
_cell.length_a   1.000
_cell.length_b   1.000
_cell.length_c   1.000
_cell.angle_alpha   90.00
_cell.angle_beta   90.00
_cell.angle_gamma   90.00
#
_symmetry.space_group_name_H-M   'P 1'
#
loop_
_entity.id
_entity.type
_entity.pdbx_description
1 polymer ?
#
loop_
_entity_poly.entity_id
_entity_poly.type
_entity_poly.pdbx_seq_one_letter_code
_entity_poly.pdbx_strand_id
1 'polypeptide(L)'
;MAEKSLYDQNLPHDELKYKEHFQRGIDFTKIELYRSARGEFNAALSYKPNDQTSKEKAEECDQQIRQDAKKVYILVPIVLAIIALVSIFG
;
A
#
# COMPACT_ATOMS: atom_id res chain seq x y z
N MET A 1 28.25 -9.32 7.42
CA MET A 1 27.20 -8.27 7.46
C MET A 1 27.71 -6.85 7.13
N ALA A 2 28.97 -6.66 6.68
CA ALA A 2 29.56 -5.35 6.42
C ALA A 2 29.52 -4.89 4.94
N GLU A 3 28.90 -5.65 4.04
CA GLU A 3 28.91 -5.34 2.60
C GLU A 3 27.79 -4.37 2.18
N LYS A 4 26.70 -4.33 2.96
CA LYS A 4 25.53 -3.48 2.68
C LYS A 4 25.82 -1.98 2.83
N SER A 5 26.86 -1.60 3.56
CA SER A 5 27.18 -0.18 3.85
C SER A 5 28.08 0.49 2.83
N LEU A 6 28.86 -0.27 2.04
CA LEU A 6 29.78 0.30 1.05
C LEU A 6 29.11 0.52 -0.32
N TYR A 7 28.09 -0.28 -0.61
CA TYR A 7 27.32 -0.20 -1.87
C TYR A 7 26.37 1.02 -1.91
N ASP A 8 25.85 1.44 -0.76
CA ASP A 8 24.88 2.53 -0.66
C ASP A 8 25.51 3.93 -0.80
N GLN A 9 26.82 4.04 -0.53
CA GLN A 9 27.52 5.32 -0.43
C GLN A 9 27.81 5.98 -1.79
N ASN A 10 27.71 5.23 -2.89
CA ASN A 10 27.92 5.70 -4.26
C ASN A 10 26.68 5.60 -5.16
N LEU A 11 25.53 5.31 -4.57
CA LEU A 11 24.26 5.28 -5.30
C LEU A 11 23.83 6.71 -5.63
N PRO A 12 23.40 7.01 -6.87
CA PRO A 12 22.83 8.30 -7.18
C PRO A 12 21.66 8.59 -6.22
N HIS A 13 21.50 9.85 -5.83
CA HIS A 13 20.50 10.29 -4.84
C HIS A 13 19.10 9.71 -5.10
N ASP A 14 18.71 9.64 -6.37
CA ASP A 14 17.44 9.09 -6.83
C ASP A 14 17.29 7.59 -6.53
N GLU A 15 18.38 6.83 -6.53
CA GLU A 15 18.34 5.40 -6.23
C GLU A 15 18.23 5.11 -4.73
N LEU A 16 18.83 5.96 -3.89
CA LEU A 16 18.60 5.92 -2.44
C LEU A 16 17.13 6.21 -2.11
N LYS A 17 16.57 7.26 -2.73
CA LYS A 17 15.16 7.62 -2.54
C LYS A 17 14.23 6.54 -3.06
N TYR A 18 14.50 5.97 -4.22
CA TYR A 18 13.80 4.82 -4.74
C TYR A 18 13.77 3.66 -3.72
N LYS A 19 14.93 3.24 -3.20
CA LYS A 19 15.02 2.13 -2.24
C LYS A 19 14.27 2.42 -0.94
N GLU A 20 14.38 3.64 -0.44
CA GLU A 20 13.69 4.09 0.77
C GLU A 20 12.18 3.95 0.61
N HIS A 21 11.62 4.53 -0.46
CA HIS A 21 10.20 4.45 -0.76
C HIS A 21 9.75 3.00 -1.05
N PHE A 22 10.53 2.24 -1.81
CA PHE A 22 10.22 0.84 -2.10
C PHE A 22 10.15 0.00 -0.83
N GLN A 23 11.10 0.17 0.09
CA GLN A 23 11.13 -0.57 1.35
C GLN A 23 9.97 -0.16 2.27
N ARG A 24 9.65 1.13 2.35
CA ARG A 24 8.47 1.61 3.09
C ARG A 24 7.17 1.04 2.52
N GLY A 25 7.07 0.96 1.19
CA GLY A 25 5.96 0.31 0.49
C GLY A 25 5.80 -1.14 0.94
N ILE A 26 6.89 -1.91 0.95
CA ILE A 26 6.89 -3.29 1.46
C ILE A 26 6.45 -3.35 2.93
N ASP A 27 6.98 -2.48 3.78
CA ASP A 27 6.64 -2.51 5.20
C ASP A 27 5.16 -2.17 5.45
N PHE A 28 4.59 -1.24 4.69
CA PHE A 28 3.15 -0.98 4.70
C PHE A 28 2.33 -2.18 4.19
N THR A 29 2.80 -2.93 3.19
CA THR A 29 2.10 -4.16 2.75
C THR A 29 2.06 -5.23 3.82
N LYS A 30 3.11 -5.37 4.65
CA LYS A 30 3.17 -6.36 5.75
C LYS A 30 2.15 -6.08 6.86
N ILE A 31 1.75 -4.82 7.02
CA ILE A 31 0.73 -4.39 7.98
C ILE A 31 -0.61 -4.06 7.30
N GLU A 32 -0.80 -4.55 6.06
CA GLU A 32 -2.05 -4.43 5.29
C GLU A 32 -2.52 -2.97 5.04
N LEU A 33 -1.62 -1.99 5.19
CA LEU A 33 -1.90 -0.60 4.88
C LEU A 33 -1.71 -0.32 3.39
N TYR A 34 -2.50 -1.00 2.54
CA TYR A 34 -2.34 -1.00 1.09
C TYR A 34 -2.44 0.39 0.45
N ARG A 35 -3.23 1.31 1.02
CA ARG A 35 -3.34 2.69 0.53
C ARG A 35 -2.03 3.47 0.72
N SER A 36 -1.39 3.31 1.87
CA SER A 36 -0.08 3.90 2.17
C SER A 36 1.02 3.23 1.37
N ALA A 37 0.99 1.89 1.28
CA ALA A 37 1.92 1.10 0.48
C ALA A 37 1.93 1.53 -0.99
N ARG A 38 0.75 1.68 -1.60
CA ARG A 38 0.61 2.19 -2.97
C ARG A 38 1.21 3.58 -3.15
N GLY A 39 1.02 4.48 -2.16
CA GLY A 39 1.62 5.81 -2.18
C GLY A 39 3.14 5.76 -2.23
N GLU A 40 3.76 4.90 -1.43
CA GLU A 40 5.21 4.70 -1.41
C GLU A 40 5.72 4.05 -2.71
N PHE A 41 5.04 3.04 -3.27
CA PHE A 41 5.43 2.47 -4.57
C PHE A 41 5.33 3.49 -5.71
N ASN A 42 4.32 4.34 -5.70
CA ASN A 42 4.21 5.45 -6.67
C ASN A 42 5.32 6.49 -6.46
N ALA A 43 5.71 6.78 -5.22
CA ALA A 43 6.85 7.64 -4.94
C ALA A 43 8.15 7.02 -5.46
N ALA A 44 8.35 5.71 -5.30
CA ALA A 44 9.49 4.98 -5.88
C ALA A 44 9.51 5.09 -7.43
N LEU A 45 8.35 4.93 -8.08
CA LEU A 45 8.21 5.10 -9.54
C LEU A 45 8.55 6.53 -10.02
N SER A 46 8.41 7.55 -9.17
CA SER A 46 8.84 8.92 -9.52
C SER A 46 10.36 9.02 -9.71
N TYR A 47 11.15 8.16 -9.07
CA TYR A 47 12.60 8.12 -9.20
C TYR A 47 13.05 7.08 -10.24
N LYS A 48 12.31 5.97 -10.37
CA LYS A 48 12.54 4.94 -11.41
C LYS A 48 11.24 4.61 -12.14
N PRO A 49 10.83 5.41 -13.14
CA PRO A 49 9.56 5.21 -13.85
C PRO A 49 9.49 3.91 -14.66
N ASN A 50 10.65 3.35 -15.01
CA ASN A 50 10.75 2.09 -15.75
C ASN A 50 10.89 0.86 -14.84
N ASP A 51 10.76 1.01 -13.50
CA ASP A 51 10.77 -0.14 -12.62
C ASP A 51 9.42 -0.88 -12.65
N GLN A 52 9.42 -1.98 -13.38
CA GLN A 52 8.27 -2.87 -13.50
C GLN A 52 7.85 -3.45 -12.13
N THR A 53 8.80 -3.66 -11.21
CA THR A 53 8.54 -4.24 -9.89
C THR A 53 7.63 -3.33 -9.05
N SER A 54 7.98 -2.05 -8.94
CA SER A 54 7.18 -1.06 -8.21
C SER A 54 5.80 -0.87 -8.84
N LYS A 55 5.72 -0.95 -10.17
CA LYS A 55 4.44 -0.88 -10.89
C LYS A 55 3.54 -2.06 -10.54
N GLU A 56 4.05 -3.28 -10.62
CA GLU A 56 3.30 -4.49 -10.23
C GLU A 56 2.87 -4.43 -8.77
N LYS A 57 3.75 -4.00 -7.86
CA LYS A 57 3.44 -3.84 -6.43
C LYS A 57 2.36 -2.79 -6.17
N ALA A 58 2.38 -1.67 -6.89
CA ALA A 58 1.35 -0.65 -6.80
C ALA A 58 -0.01 -1.18 -7.30
N GLU A 59 -0.01 -1.95 -8.39
CA GLU A 59 -1.20 -2.60 -8.94
C GLU A 59 -1.77 -3.67 -8.01
N GLU A 60 -0.93 -4.49 -7.37
CA GLU A 60 -1.31 -5.46 -6.33
C GLU A 60 -2.02 -4.75 -5.16
N CYS A 61 -1.45 -3.65 -4.66
CA CYS A 61 -2.07 -2.85 -3.60
C CYS A 61 -3.45 -2.34 -4.03
N ASP A 62 -3.57 -1.89 -5.28
CA ASP A 62 -4.83 -1.42 -5.87
C ASP A 62 -5.90 -2.52 -5.93
N GLN A 63 -5.50 -3.76 -6.25
CA GLN A 63 -6.41 -4.90 -6.23
C GLN A 63 -6.92 -5.18 -4.81
N GLN A 64 -6.03 -5.15 -3.80
CA GLN A 64 -6.42 -5.38 -2.40
C GLN A 64 -7.34 -4.28 -1.87
N ILE A 65 -7.03 -3.01 -2.14
CA ILE A 65 -7.90 -1.87 -1.79
C ILE A 65 -9.31 -2.04 -2.37
N ARG A 66 -9.41 -2.50 -3.64
CA ARG A 66 -10.70 -2.77 -4.27
C ARG A 66 -11.45 -3.93 -3.64
N GLN A 67 -10.75 -4.98 -3.21
CA GLN A 67 -11.37 -6.12 -2.51
C GLN A 67 -11.91 -5.69 -1.14
N ASP A 68 -11.14 -4.90 -0.38
CA ASP A 68 -11.55 -4.42 0.94
C ASP A 68 -12.71 -3.43 0.85
N ALA A 69 -12.69 -2.52 -0.13
CA ALA A 69 -13.81 -1.61 -0.39
C ALA A 69 -15.12 -2.35 -0.71
N LYS A 70 -15.05 -3.47 -1.45
CA LYS A 70 -16.23 -4.31 -1.73
C LYS A 70 -16.79 -4.99 -0.48
N LYS A 71 -15.92 -5.51 0.40
CA LYS A 71 -16.34 -6.12 1.68
C LYS A 71 -17.05 -5.10 2.58
N VAL A 72 -16.48 -3.90 2.72
CA VAL A 72 -17.09 -2.82 3.51
C VAL A 72 -18.46 -2.45 2.95
N TYR A 73 -18.57 -2.31 1.62
CA TYR A 73 -19.84 -1.98 0.98
C TYR A 73 -20.95 -3.01 1.23
N ILE A 74 -20.62 -4.30 1.35
CA ILE A 74 -21.60 -5.36 1.66
C ILE A 74 -22.05 -5.29 3.14
N LEU A 75 -21.16 -4.91 4.06
CA LEU A 75 -21.48 -4.87 5.49
C LEU A 75 -22.28 -3.63 5.90
N VAL A 76 -22.03 -2.47 5.28
CA VAL A 76 -22.73 -1.20 5.59
C VAL A 76 -24.27 -1.33 5.58
N PRO A 77 -24.93 -1.87 4.53
CA PRO A 77 -26.39 -1.98 4.52
C PRO A 77 -26.93 -2.97 5.57
N ILE A 78 -26.18 -4.03 5.89
CA ILE A 78 -26.58 -5.01 6.93
C ILE A 78 -26.56 -4.35 8.31
N VAL A 79 -25.49 -3.61 8.62
CA VAL A 79 -25.37 -2.90 9.90
C VAL A 79 -26.46 -1.84 10.04
N LEU A 80 -26.76 -1.09 8.97
CA LEU A 80 -27.86 -0.11 8.96
C LEU A 80 -29.23 -0.77 9.18
N ALA A 81 -29.50 -1.93 8.57
CA ALA A 81 -30.74 -2.66 8.75
C ALA A 81 -30.92 -3.15 10.20
N ILE A 82 -29.85 -3.63 10.84
CA ILE A 82 -29.88 -4.06 12.25
C ILE A 82 -30.16 -2.87 13.18
N ILE A 83 -29.48 -1.74 12.98
CA ILE A 83 -29.73 -0.52 13.78
C ILE A 83 -31.18 -0.06 13.63
N ALA A 84 -31.73 -0.07 12.41
CA ALA A 84 -33.11 0.32 12.15
C ALA A 84 -34.12 -0.61 12.87
N LEU A 85 -33.88 -1.92 12.86
CA LEU A 85 -34.74 -2.87 13.57
C LEU A 85 -34.72 -2.66 15.08
N VAL A 86 -33.55 -2.48 15.68
CA VAL A 86 -33.44 -2.21 17.13
C VAL A 86 -34.18 -0.92 17.51
N SER A 87 -34.19 0.09 16.64
CA SER A 87 -34.86 1.38 16.90
C SER A 87 -36.39 1.32 16.82
N ILE A 88 -36.95 0.32 16.13
CA ILE A 88 -38.42 0.15 15.98
C ILE A 88 -38.99 -0.73 17.10
N PHE A 89 -38.20 -1.65 17.63
CA PHE A 89 -38.62 -2.64 18.63
C PHE A 89 -38.13 -2.36 20.07
N GLY A 90 -37.41 -1.25 20.29
CA GLY A 90 -36.89 -0.82 21.59
C GLY A 90 -37.69 0.30 22.25
#